data_AF-A0A519HCK2-F1
#
_entry.id   AF-A0A519HCK2-F1
#
_cell.length_a   1.000
_cell.length_b   1.000
_cell.length_c   1.000
_cell.angle_alpha   90.00
_cell.angle_beta   90.00
_cell.angle_gamma   90.00
#
_symmetry.space_group_name_H-M   'P 1'
#
loop_
_entity.id
_entity.type
_entity.pdbx_description
1 polymer ?
#
loop_
_entity_poly.entity_id
_entity_poly.type
_entity_poly.pdbx_seq_one_letter_code
_entity_poly.pdbx_strand_id
1 'polypeptide(L)'
;MLRRDLLLLPILGTGSLGAWAQHPNETTGRVLQLEWVAGDLPPFAWRSTSGPRGYGHELVLLMAQQIGRSTQVSYYPWARAVQLTERSTNIGIFPLARTPDREKRFQWLVPLLTVRYALVTLATDRRMGVSDMRSRRVGVLRGSPIVRN
;
A
#
# COMPACT_ATOMS: atom_id res chain seq x y z
N MET A 1 82.79 -4.38 4.15
CA MET A 1 81.32 -4.37 4.03
C MET A 1 80.73 -4.18 5.42
N LEU A 2 79.77 -3.26 5.53
CA LEU A 2 79.13 -2.64 6.73
C LEU A 2 78.85 -3.62 7.91
N ARG A 3 79.21 -3.35 9.19
CA ARG A 3 78.57 -2.48 10.23
C ARG A 3 77.06 -2.77 10.39
N ARG A 4 76.43 -2.97 11.56
CA ARG A 4 76.64 -2.40 12.91
C ARG A 4 75.60 -2.99 13.92
N ASP A 5 76.05 -3.21 15.15
CA ASP A 5 75.47 -2.91 16.49
C ASP A 5 73.97 -3.05 16.85
N LEU A 6 73.78 -3.62 18.05
CA LEU A 6 72.58 -3.68 18.90
C LEU A 6 71.97 -2.30 19.24
N LEU A 7 70.66 -2.25 19.54
CA LEU A 7 70.08 -1.93 20.87
C LEU A 7 68.56 -1.70 20.83
N LEU A 8 67.91 -2.05 21.95
CA LEU A 8 66.50 -1.83 22.33
C LEU A 8 66.12 -0.35 22.49
N LEU A 9 64.85 0.02 22.22
CA LEU A 9 63.89 0.68 23.15
C LEU A 9 62.64 1.24 22.38
N PRO A 10 61.51 1.47 23.08
CA PRO A 10 60.16 1.64 22.50
C PRO A 10 59.86 3.10 22.13
N ILE A 11 58.82 3.30 21.31
CA ILE A 11 58.25 4.62 21.06
C ILE A 11 56.75 4.57 21.35
N LEU A 12 56.36 5.33 22.38
CA LEU A 12 55.00 5.79 22.66
C LEU A 12 54.56 6.71 21.51
N GLY A 13 53.53 6.28 20.77
CA GLY A 13 52.81 7.13 19.82
C GLY A 13 51.59 7.77 20.47
N THR A 14 51.72 9.02 20.88
CA THR A 14 50.62 9.96 21.09
C THR A 14 49.90 10.22 19.77
N GLY A 15 48.57 10.14 19.72
CA GLY A 15 47.84 10.66 18.56
C GLY A 15 46.39 10.22 18.45
N SER A 16 45.50 11.20 18.62
CA SER A 16 44.11 11.24 18.16
C SER A 16 43.13 10.23 18.77
N LEU A 17 42.35 10.72 19.74
CA LEU A 17 40.90 10.53 19.79
C LEU A 17 40.34 10.87 18.40
N GLY A 18 40.37 9.90 17.50
CA GLY A 18 39.63 9.93 16.26
C GLY A 18 38.17 9.94 16.63
N ALA A 19 37.57 11.13 16.58
CA ALA A 19 36.16 11.28 16.30
C ALA A 19 35.84 10.34 15.13
N TRP A 20 35.30 9.17 15.45
CA TRP A 20 34.58 8.37 14.47
C TRP A 20 33.37 9.20 14.15
N ALA A 21 33.57 9.99 13.09
CA ALA A 21 32.63 10.87 12.48
C ALA A 21 31.26 10.21 12.53
N GLN A 22 30.32 10.93 13.12
CA GLN A 22 28.95 10.90 12.67
C GLN A 22 29.04 10.86 11.15
N HIS A 23 28.72 9.72 10.55
CA HIS A 23 28.39 9.70 9.14
C HIS A 23 26.95 10.18 9.10
N PRO A 24 26.66 11.45 8.76
CA PRO A 24 25.34 11.76 8.26
C PRO A 24 25.26 11.01 6.93
N ASN A 25 24.72 9.80 6.96
CA ASN A 25 24.22 9.20 5.75
C ASN A 25 22.88 9.89 5.44
N GLU A 26 22.95 11.21 5.23
CA GLU A 26 21.93 11.96 4.52
C GLU A 26 22.07 11.59 3.05
N THR A 27 21.74 10.33 2.74
CA THR A 27 21.10 10.08 1.46
C THR A 27 19.75 10.76 1.57
N THR A 28 19.71 12.07 1.27
CA THR A 28 18.48 12.82 1.01
C THR A 28 17.90 12.33 -0.32
N GLY A 29 17.68 11.03 -0.43
CA GLY A 29 16.74 10.46 -1.37
C GLY A 29 15.39 10.97 -0.90
N ARG A 30 14.72 11.76 -1.75
CA ARG A 30 13.36 12.22 -1.51
C ARG A 30 12.54 11.03 -0.98
N VAL A 31 12.18 11.06 0.30
CA VAL A 31 11.35 10.00 0.90
C VAL A 31 10.07 10.00 0.09
N LEU A 32 9.90 9.00 -0.79
CA LEU A 32 8.72 8.90 -1.61
C LEU A 32 7.55 8.61 -0.66
N GLN A 33 6.73 9.63 -0.43
CA GLN A 33 5.54 9.52 0.38
C GLN A 33 4.50 8.76 -0.45
N LEU A 34 4.11 7.59 0.04
CA LEU A 34 3.04 6.80 -0.55
C LEU A 34 1.70 7.43 -0.14
N GLU A 35 0.96 7.94 -1.12
CA GLU A 35 -0.41 8.39 -0.92
C GLU A 35 -1.37 7.22 -1.00
N TRP A 36 -2.41 7.21 -0.18
CA TRP A 36 -3.42 6.15 -0.22
C TRP A 36 -4.76 6.67 -0.71
N VAL A 37 -5.40 5.89 -1.57
CA VAL A 37 -6.74 6.19 -2.09
C VAL A 37 -7.70 5.04 -1.82
N ALA A 38 -8.96 5.37 -1.58
CA ALA A 38 -10.03 4.41 -1.34
C ALA A 38 -11.35 4.85 -1.98
N GLY A 39 -12.27 3.89 -2.16
CA GLY A 39 -13.66 4.15 -2.48
C GLY A 39 -14.55 4.11 -1.24
N ASP A 40 -15.81 4.54 -1.39
CA ASP A 40 -16.86 4.30 -0.38
C ASP A 40 -17.39 2.86 -0.54
N LEU A 41 -16.79 1.94 0.23
CA LEU A 41 -17.00 0.50 0.15
C LEU A 41 -17.13 -0.09 1.56
N PRO A 42 -18.26 0.10 2.26
CA PRO A 42 -18.49 -0.53 3.55
C PRO A 42 -18.56 -2.07 3.42
N PRO A 43 -18.11 -2.84 4.42
CA PRO A 43 -17.47 -2.41 5.67
C PRO A 43 -15.94 -2.24 5.55
N PHE A 44 -15.39 -2.19 4.34
CA PHE A 44 -13.96 -2.22 4.09
C PHE A 44 -13.29 -0.86 4.37
N ALA A 45 -13.81 0.19 3.75
CA ALA A 45 -13.37 1.57 3.92
C ALA A 45 -14.49 2.50 3.44
N TRP A 46 -14.90 3.48 4.25
CA TRP A 46 -15.87 4.48 3.82
C TRP A 46 -15.75 5.77 4.62
N ARG A 47 -16.41 6.83 4.15
CA ARG A 47 -16.57 8.07 4.91
C ARG A 47 -17.87 8.00 5.69
N SER A 48 -17.78 8.00 7.01
CA SER A 48 -18.95 8.11 7.89
C SER A 48 -19.13 9.54 8.39
N THR A 49 -20.23 9.81 9.10
CA THR A 49 -20.49 11.11 9.73
C THR A 49 -19.44 11.50 10.76
N SER A 50 -18.79 10.53 11.41
CA SER A 50 -17.70 10.75 12.38
C SER A 50 -16.31 10.71 11.74
N GLY A 51 -16.23 10.64 10.40
CA GLY A 51 -14.97 10.55 9.66
C GLY A 51 -14.74 9.20 8.96
N PRO A 52 -13.61 9.06 8.25
CA PRO A 52 -13.21 7.82 7.60
C PRO A 52 -13.09 6.64 8.57
N ARG A 53 -13.55 5.46 8.15
CA ARG A 53 -13.50 4.24 8.96
C ARG A 53 -13.56 2.97 8.12
N GLY A 54 -13.45 1.84 8.79
CA GLY A 54 -13.46 0.51 8.20
C GLY A 54 -12.09 -0.14 8.33
N TYR A 55 -12.05 -1.46 8.39
CA TYR A 55 -10.83 -2.16 8.77
C TYR A 55 -9.66 -1.90 7.80
N GLY A 56 -9.94 -1.69 6.50
CA GLY A 56 -8.89 -1.38 5.53
C GLY A 56 -8.29 0.00 5.77
N HIS A 57 -9.12 0.97 6.15
CA HIS A 57 -8.68 2.32 6.50
C HIS A 57 -7.78 2.28 7.74
N GLU A 58 -8.26 1.63 8.79
CA GLU A 58 -7.54 1.47 10.05
C GLU A 58 -6.21 0.72 9.86
N LEU A 59 -6.21 -0.34 9.04
CA LEU A 59 -5.00 -1.09 8.72
C LEU A 59 -3.92 -0.22 8.07
N VAL A 60 -4.28 0.65 7.12
CA VAL A 60 -3.31 1.54 6.48
C VAL A 60 -2.71 2.54 7.47
N LEU A 61 -3.53 3.10 8.36
CA LEU A 61 -3.04 3.99 9.41
C LEU A 61 -2.09 3.26 10.37
N LEU A 62 -2.46 2.06 10.80
CA LEU A 62 -1.62 1.23 11.68
C LEU A 62 -0.31 0.83 11.01
N MET A 63 -0.33 0.45 9.73
CA MET A 63 0.90 0.14 8.98
C MET A 63 1.83 1.34 8.91
N ALA A 64 1.32 2.55 8.65
CA ALA A 64 2.12 3.76 8.62
C ALA A 64 2.71 4.08 10.01
N GLN A 65 1.88 3.98 11.06
CA GLN A 65 2.32 4.18 12.44
C GLN A 65 3.44 3.20 12.82
N GLN A 66 3.32 1.92 12.44
CA GLN A 66 4.29 0.86 12.74
C GLN A 66 5.68 1.16 12.16
N ILE A 67 5.75 1.88 11.04
CA ILE A 67 7.00 2.25 10.38
C ILE A 67 7.43 3.69 10.68
N GLY A 68 6.82 4.34 11.68
CA GLY A 68 7.16 5.71 12.08
C GLY A 68 6.81 6.77 11.03
N ARG A 69 5.79 6.54 10.20
CA ARG A 69 5.33 7.47 9.17
C ARG A 69 3.91 7.94 9.44
N SER A 70 3.61 9.18 9.06
CA SER A 70 2.24 9.66 8.95
C SER A 70 1.68 9.32 7.56
N THR A 71 0.38 9.05 7.48
CA THR A 71 -0.30 8.84 6.21
C THR A 71 -1.73 9.35 6.25
N GLN A 72 -2.29 9.57 5.07
CA GLN A 72 -3.68 10.00 4.90
C GLN A 72 -4.31 9.18 3.78
N VAL A 73 -5.62 8.99 3.88
CA VAL A 73 -6.41 8.26 2.88
C VAL A 73 -7.39 9.22 2.23
N SER A 74 -7.27 9.37 0.91
CA SER A 74 -8.18 10.17 0.11
C SER A 74 -9.27 9.32 -0.53
N TYR A 75 -10.52 9.75 -0.41
CA TYR A 75 -11.68 9.00 -0.89
C TYR A 75 -12.21 9.57 -2.21
N TYR A 76 -12.35 8.70 -3.21
CA TYR A 76 -12.84 9.04 -4.54
C TYR A 76 -13.98 8.11 -4.96
N PRO A 77 -14.78 8.47 -5.98
CA PRO A 77 -15.58 7.48 -6.69
C PRO A 77 -14.70 6.29 -7.09
N TRP A 78 -15.16 5.05 -6.85
CA TRP A 78 -14.30 3.86 -6.91
C TRP A 78 -13.52 3.71 -8.23
N ALA A 79 -14.18 3.90 -9.37
CA ALA A 79 -13.53 3.84 -10.67
C ALA A 79 -12.40 4.87 -10.84
N ARG A 80 -12.51 6.04 -10.20
CA ARG A 80 -11.46 7.08 -10.20
C ARG A 80 -10.29 6.67 -9.31
N ALA A 81 -10.54 6.08 -8.14
CA ALA A 81 -9.47 5.57 -7.28
C ALA A 81 -8.62 4.53 -8.03
N VAL A 82 -9.26 3.55 -8.68
CA VAL A 82 -8.57 2.54 -9.50
C VAL A 82 -7.74 3.19 -10.61
N GLN A 83 -8.34 4.11 -11.36
CA GLN A 83 -7.65 4.80 -12.46
C GLN A 83 -6.46 5.65 -12.00
N LEU A 84 -6.58 6.34 -10.85
CA LEU A 84 -5.48 7.13 -10.28
C LEU A 84 -4.30 6.24 -9.93
N THR A 85 -4.55 5.10 -9.30
CA THR A 85 -3.48 4.16 -8.91
C THR A 85 -2.80 3.51 -10.11
N GLU A 86 -3.53 3.24 -11.20
CA GLU A 86 -2.93 2.66 -12.41
C GLU A 86 -2.04 3.64 -13.18
N ARG A 87 -2.32 4.95 -13.08
CA ARG A 87 -1.68 5.98 -13.90
C ARG A 87 -0.58 6.75 -13.19
N SER A 88 -0.48 6.61 -11.88
CA SER A 88 0.42 7.40 -11.06
C SER A 88 1.38 6.49 -10.30
N THR A 89 2.61 6.97 -10.15
CA THR A 89 3.58 6.36 -9.23
C THR A 89 3.28 6.78 -7.79
N ASN A 90 3.63 5.94 -6.81
CA ASN A 90 3.51 6.24 -5.39
C ASN A 90 2.07 6.48 -4.88
N ILE A 91 1.09 5.81 -5.50
CA ILE A 91 -0.27 5.73 -4.98
C ILE A 91 -0.59 4.28 -4.65
N GLY A 92 -1.07 4.04 -3.43
CA GLY A 92 -1.64 2.76 -3.00
C GLY A 92 -3.17 2.80 -3.00
N ILE A 93 -3.80 1.67 -3.27
CA ILE A 93 -5.27 1.53 -3.25
C ILE A 93 -5.69 0.34 -2.40
N PHE A 94 -6.79 0.51 -1.65
CA PHE A 94 -7.39 -0.58 -0.91
C PHE A 94 -8.91 -0.37 -0.69
N PRO A 95 -9.66 -1.45 -0.46
CA PRO A 95 -9.32 -2.79 -0.92
C PRO A 95 -9.37 -2.86 -2.45
N LEU A 96 -8.52 -3.66 -3.09
CA LEU A 96 -8.59 -3.93 -4.52
C LEU A 96 -8.65 -5.44 -4.76
N ALA A 97 -9.69 -5.88 -5.46
CA ALA A 97 -9.79 -7.28 -5.85
C ALA A 97 -8.70 -7.63 -6.87
N ARG A 98 -7.94 -8.68 -6.57
CA ARG A 98 -6.93 -9.28 -7.45
C ARG A 98 -7.61 -10.19 -8.47
N THR A 99 -7.47 -9.85 -9.75
CA THR A 99 -8.05 -10.56 -10.88
C THR A 99 -7.01 -10.75 -11.98
N PRO A 100 -7.17 -11.72 -12.88
CA PRO A 100 -6.21 -11.96 -13.97
C PRO A 100 -5.93 -10.72 -14.84
N ASP A 101 -6.94 -9.89 -15.10
CA ASP A 101 -6.82 -8.64 -15.87
C ASP A 101 -6.02 -7.54 -15.13
N ARG A 102 -5.96 -7.60 -13.80
CA ARG A 102 -5.23 -6.63 -12.96
C ARG A 102 -3.85 -7.09 -12.55
N GLU A 103 -3.56 -8.38 -12.67
CA GLU A 103 -2.35 -8.98 -12.12
C GLU A 103 -1.08 -8.25 -12.56
N LYS A 104 -1.02 -7.83 -13.82
CA LYS A 104 0.14 -7.13 -14.41
C LYS A 104 0.09 -5.59 -14.26
N ARG A 105 -1.03 -5.03 -13.79
CA ARG A 105 -1.27 -3.58 -13.70
C ARG A 105 -0.93 -2.99 -12.33
N PHE A 106 -0.79 -3.85 -11.32
CA PHE A 106 -0.57 -3.44 -9.94
C PHE A 106 0.56 -4.25 -9.31
N GLN A 107 1.20 -3.65 -8.31
CA GLN A 107 2.05 -4.36 -7.38
C GLN A 107 1.21 -4.75 -6.15
N TRP A 108 1.15 -6.05 -5.84
CA TRP A 108 0.33 -6.57 -4.76
C TRP A 108 1.17 -6.70 -3.49
N LEU A 109 0.81 -5.92 -2.46
CA LEU A 109 1.55 -5.91 -1.20
C LEU A 109 1.18 -7.09 -0.30
N VAL A 110 -0.11 -7.26 0.00
CA VAL A 110 -0.59 -8.26 0.96
C VAL A 110 -2.02 -8.69 0.63
N PRO A 111 -2.39 -9.97 0.79
CA PRO A 111 -3.78 -10.39 0.76
C PRO A 111 -4.53 -9.87 1.99
N LEU A 112 -5.59 -9.10 1.79
CA LEU A 112 -6.40 -8.58 2.89
C LEU A 112 -7.49 -9.55 3.34
N LEU A 113 -8.20 -10.15 2.38
CA LEU A 113 -9.33 -11.05 2.61
C LEU A 113 -9.73 -11.78 1.33
N THR A 114 -10.56 -12.80 1.48
CA THR A 114 -11.31 -13.42 0.38
C THR A 114 -12.77 -12.97 0.45
N VAL A 115 -13.30 -12.46 -0.67
CA VAL A 115 -14.71 -12.06 -0.78
C VAL A 115 -15.46 -12.99 -1.74
N ARG A 116 -16.74 -13.26 -1.46
CA ARG A 116 -17.65 -13.95 -2.37
C ARG A 116 -18.66 -12.96 -2.90
N TYR A 117 -18.75 -12.84 -4.21
CA TYR A 117 -19.78 -12.02 -4.87
C TYR A 117 -21.09 -12.80 -4.96
N ALA A 118 -22.20 -12.11 -4.74
CA ALA A 118 -23.54 -12.68 -4.79
C ALA A 118 -24.46 -11.85 -5.69
N LEU A 119 -25.48 -12.51 -6.24
CA LEU A 119 -26.61 -11.84 -6.86
C LEU A 119 -27.58 -11.44 -5.76
N VAL A 120 -28.01 -10.17 -5.76
CA VAL A 120 -29.01 -9.66 -4.84
C VAL A 120 -30.20 -9.17 -5.65
N THR A 121 -31.40 -9.61 -5.27
CA THR A 121 -32.67 -9.27 -5.90
C THR A 121 -33.67 -8.81 -4.83
N LEU A 122 -34.83 -8.29 -5.23
CA LEU A 122 -35.87 -7.96 -4.27
C LEU A 122 -36.39 -9.24 -3.60
N ALA A 123 -36.81 -9.15 -2.34
CA ALA A 123 -37.39 -10.28 -1.62
C ALA A 123 -38.70 -10.78 -2.27
N THR A 124 -39.39 -9.91 -3.01
CA THR A 124 -40.60 -10.23 -3.77
C THR A 124 -40.31 -10.98 -5.07
N ASP A 125 -39.07 -10.98 -5.55
CA ASP A 125 -38.70 -11.72 -6.75
C ASP A 125 -38.58 -13.21 -6.43
N ARG A 126 -38.90 -14.07 -7.40
CA ARG A 126 -38.56 -15.49 -7.31
C ARG A 126 -37.05 -15.65 -7.16
N ARG A 127 -36.60 -16.73 -6.52
CA ARG A 127 -35.18 -17.08 -6.48
C ARG A 127 -34.64 -17.21 -7.90
N MET A 128 -33.61 -16.42 -8.22
CA MET A 128 -32.97 -16.38 -9.54
C MET A 128 -31.52 -16.85 -9.45
N GLY A 129 -31.05 -17.52 -10.50
CA GLY A 129 -29.65 -17.85 -10.71
C GLY A 129 -28.96 -16.85 -11.63
N VAL A 130 -27.65 -17.02 -11.81
CA VAL A 130 -26.85 -16.18 -12.72
C VAL A 130 -27.32 -16.32 -14.17
N SER A 131 -27.79 -17.50 -14.59
CA SER A 131 -28.32 -17.74 -15.94
C SER A 131 -29.55 -16.89 -16.26
N ASP A 132 -30.43 -16.65 -15.27
CA ASP A 132 -31.62 -15.80 -15.42
C ASP A 132 -31.27 -14.34 -15.74
N MET A 133 -30.03 -13.90 -15.45
CA MET A 133 -29.64 -12.51 -15.60
C MET A 133 -29.43 -12.08 -17.05
N ARG A 134 -29.32 -13.02 -17.99
CA ARG A 134 -29.11 -12.71 -19.43
C ARG A 134 -30.23 -11.85 -20.02
N SER A 135 -31.46 -11.99 -19.53
CA SER A 135 -32.63 -11.22 -19.99
C SER A 135 -32.96 -10.03 -19.08
N ARG A 136 -32.11 -9.73 -18.10
CA ARG A 136 -32.35 -8.71 -17.07
C ARG A 136 -31.36 -7.56 -17.19
N ARG A 137 -31.75 -6.40 -16.68
CA ARG A 137 -30.81 -5.30 -16.41
C ARG A 137 -30.09 -5.59 -15.11
N VAL A 138 -28.76 -5.66 -15.17
CA VAL A 138 -27.91 -5.95 -14.01
C VAL A 138 -27.11 -4.69 -13.65
N GLY A 139 -27.31 -4.18 -12.45
CA GLY A 139 -26.50 -3.10 -11.88
C GLY A 139 -25.22 -3.65 -11.26
N VAL A 140 -24.10 -3.00 -11.54
CA VAL A 140 -22.79 -3.35 -10.95
C VAL A 140 -22.02 -2.09 -10.61
N LEU A 141 -21.14 -2.18 -9.63
CA LEU A 141 -20.20 -1.10 -9.33
C LEU A 141 -19.19 -0.98 -10.48
N ARG A 142 -19.09 0.20 -11.08
CA ARG A 142 -18.08 0.50 -12.12
C ARG A 142 -16.67 0.34 -11.56
N GLY A 143 -15.80 -0.38 -12.26
CA GLY A 143 -14.45 -0.69 -11.78
C GLY A 143 -14.42 -1.80 -10.72
N SER A 144 -15.53 -2.48 -10.45
CA SER A 144 -15.53 -3.73 -9.67
C SER A 144 -14.95 -4.89 -10.51
N PRO A 145 -14.47 -5.97 -9.89
CA PRO A 145 -14.02 -7.16 -10.62
C PRO A 145 -15.15 -7.93 -11.33
N ILE A 146 -16.41 -7.52 -11.17
CA ILE A 146 -17.57 -8.14 -11.83
C ILE A 146 -17.58 -7.80 -13.33
N VAL A 147 -17.04 -6.64 -13.69
CA VAL A 147 -16.90 -6.18 -15.08
C VAL A 147 -15.44 -6.33 -15.48
N ARG A 148 -15.17 -6.78 -16.72
CA ARG A 148 -13.81 -6.76 -17.28
C ARG A 148 -13.33 -5.32 -17.36
N ASN A 149 -12.17 -5.02 -16.78
CA ASN A 149 -11.58 -3.68 -16.74
C ASN A 149 -10.19 -3.67 -17.39
#